data_AF-A0A011N8M0-F1
#
_entry.id   AF-A0A011N8M0-F1
#
_cell.length_a   1.000
_cell.length_b   1.000
_cell.length_c   1.000
_cell.angle_alpha   90.00
_cell.angle_beta   90.00
_cell.angle_gamma   90.00
#
_symmetry.space_group_name_H-M   'P 1'
#
loop_
_entity.id
_entity.type
_entity.pdbx_description
1 polymer ?
#
loop_
_entity_poly.entity_id
_entity_poly.type
_entity_poly.pdbx_seq_one_letter_code
_entity_poly.pdbx_strand_id
1 'polypeptide(L)'
;MYVFAAIFLAIVSIGLPEAWMALLAFVGAMLALGMGNGAVFQLVPQRFRKEIGVMTGLVGMAGGVGGFYLASSLGYAKQLTGSYQIGFLIFAALALLALAGLSAVKNRWRTTWGAAHLTAAKI
;
A
#
# COMPACT_ATOMS: atom_id res chain seq x y z
N MET A 1 1.42 -9.33 3.20
CA MET A 1 1.47 -7.93 3.67
C MET A 1 0.13 -7.21 3.54
N TYR A 2 -0.43 -6.98 2.34
CA TYR A 2 -1.69 -6.24 2.20
C TYR A 2 -2.90 -6.87 2.94
N VAL A 3 -2.99 -8.21 2.98
CA VAL A 3 -3.99 -8.91 3.82
C VAL A 3 -3.82 -8.60 5.30
N PHE A 4 -2.58 -8.63 5.81
CA PHE A 4 -2.29 -8.30 7.22
C PHE A 4 -2.64 -6.83 7.51
N ALA A 5 -2.30 -5.90 6.62
CA ALA A 5 -2.69 -4.50 6.76
C ALA A 5 -4.22 -4.34 6.83
N ALA A 6 -4.97 -5.02 5.95
CA ALA A 6 -6.42 -5.00 5.97
C ALA A 6 -7.01 -5.56 7.28
N ILE A 7 -6.47 -6.68 7.78
CA ILE A 7 -6.89 -7.28 9.05
C ILE A 7 -6.64 -6.33 10.22
N PHE A 8 -5.43 -5.78 10.34
CA PHE A 8 -5.10 -4.87 11.44
C PHE A 8 -5.93 -3.57 11.39
N LEU A 9 -6.17 -3.01 10.20
CA LEU A 9 -7.03 -1.83 10.04
C LEU A 9 -8.50 -2.14 10.38
N ALA A 10 -8.99 -3.32 10.02
CA ALA A 10 -10.32 -3.77 10.41
C ALA A 10 -10.44 -3.95 11.94
N ILE A 11 -9.40 -4.49 12.59
CA ILE A 11 -9.35 -4.64 14.05
C ILE A 11 -9.37 -3.26 14.74
N VAL A 12 -8.56 -2.31 14.27
CA VAL A 12 -8.53 -0.92 14.79
C VAL A 12 -9.91 -0.25 14.62
N SER A 13 -10.59 -0.56 13.52
CA SER A 13 -11.92 -0.01 13.22
C SER A 13 -12.99 -0.37 14.24
N ILE A 14 -12.89 -1.53 14.92
CA ILE A 14 -13.90 -1.99 15.90
C ILE A 14 -13.93 -1.10 17.17
N GLY A 15 -12.93 -0.24 17.37
CA GLY A 15 -12.87 0.64 18.54
C GLY A 15 -12.48 -0.13 19.80
N LEU A 16 -11.24 -0.64 19.82
CA LEU A 16 -10.72 -1.42 20.93
C LEU A 16 -10.79 -0.63 22.26
N PRO A 17 -11.29 -1.26 23.36
CA PRO A 17 -11.53 -0.57 24.62
C PRO A 17 -10.24 -0.16 25.34
N GLU A 18 -9.14 -0.87 25.10
CA GLU A 18 -7.86 -0.65 25.76
C GLU A 18 -6.82 -0.03 24.81
N ALA A 19 -6.16 1.03 25.26
CA ALA A 19 -5.20 1.80 24.46
C ALA A 19 -4.00 0.96 23.99
N TRP A 20 -3.55 -0.01 24.80
CA TRP A 20 -2.43 -0.89 24.45
C TRP A 20 -2.79 -1.85 23.30
N MET A 21 -4.04 -2.31 23.22
CA MET A 21 -4.51 -3.17 22.13
C MET A 21 -4.56 -2.39 20.81
N ALA A 22 -5.08 -1.16 20.88
CA ALA A 22 -5.11 -0.25 19.72
C ALA A 22 -3.69 0.03 19.22
N LEU A 23 -2.75 0.31 20.13
CA LEU A 23 -1.34 0.53 19.80
C LEU A 23 -0.73 -0.68 19.07
N LEU A 24 -0.91 -1.90 19.61
CA LEU A 24 -0.39 -3.11 18.99
C LEU A 24 -0.96 -3.33 17.58
N ALA A 25 -2.26 -3.10 17.41
CA ALA A 25 -2.90 -3.24 16.10
C ALA A 25 -2.39 -2.18 15.11
N PHE A 26 -2.18 -0.93 15.54
CA PHE A 26 -1.58 0.11 14.72
C PHE A 26 -0.14 -0.21 14.32
N VAL A 27 0.68 -0.69 15.27
CA VAL A 27 2.04 -1.12 14.98
C VAL A 27 2.04 -2.25 13.96
N GLY A 28 1.16 -3.24 14.11
CA GLY A 28 0.97 -4.32 13.14
C GLY A 28 0.59 -3.80 11.74
N ALA A 29 -0.34 -2.86 11.65
CA ALA A 29 -0.73 -2.22 10.40
C ALA A 29 0.45 -1.44 9.76
N MET A 30 1.18 -0.65 10.56
CA MET A 30 2.33 0.13 10.08
C MET A 30 3.48 -0.75 9.59
N LEU A 31 3.78 -1.85 10.29
CA LEU A 31 4.79 -2.82 9.85
C LEU A 31 4.38 -3.49 8.53
N ALA A 32 3.12 -3.89 8.40
CA ALA A 32 2.62 -4.51 7.17
C ALA A 32 2.66 -3.55 5.97
N LEU A 33 2.27 -2.29 6.16
CA LEU A 33 2.33 -1.24 5.14
C LEU A 33 3.78 -0.85 4.80
N GLY A 34 4.65 -0.75 5.82
CA GLY A 34 6.08 -0.48 5.65
C GLY A 34 6.79 -1.57 4.84
N MET A 35 6.49 -2.85 5.12
CA MET A 35 6.98 -3.97 4.32
C MET A 35 6.48 -3.89 2.87
N GLY A 36 5.22 -3.49 2.65
CA GLY A 36 4.66 -3.23 1.32
C GLY A 36 5.45 -2.19 0.54
N ASN A 37 5.72 -1.04 1.16
CA ASN A 37 6.52 0.02 0.53
C ASN A 37 7.95 -0.45 0.25
N GLY A 38 8.59 -1.15 1.20
CA GLY A 38 9.93 -1.72 1.01
C GLY A 38 10.00 -2.69 -0.17
N ALA A 39 9.01 -3.56 -0.34
CA ALA A 39 8.93 -4.46 -1.48
C ALA A 39 8.79 -3.71 -2.82
N VAL A 40 7.98 -2.65 -2.87
CA VAL A 40 7.83 -1.81 -4.08
C VAL A 40 9.15 -1.12 -4.42
N PHE A 41 9.82 -0.49 -3.45
CA PHE A 41 11.08 0.20 -3.67
C PHE A 41 12.24 -0.73 -4.03
N GLN A 42 12.16 -2.02 -3.72
CA GLN A 42 13.11 -3.03 -4.21
C GLN A 42 12.80 -3.52 -5.63
N LEU A 43 11.52 -3.58 -6.01
CA LEU A 43 11.10 -4.02 -7.36
C LEU A 43 11.39 -2.97 -8.44
N VAL A 44 11.23 -1.69 -8.13
CA VAL A 44 11.47 -0.56 -9.04
C VAL A 44 12.88 -0.59 -9.67
N PRO A 45 13.99 -0.65 -8.89
CA PRO A 45 15.33 -0.71 -9.46
C PRO A 45 15.58 -1.99 -10.26
N GLN A 46 14.98 -3.12 -9.89
CA GLN A 46 15.18 -4.37 -10.63
C GLN A 46 14.59 -4.31 -12.04
N ARG A 47 13.43 -3.65 -12.20
CA ARG A 47 12.69 -3.58 -13.47
C ARG A 47 13.06 -2.37 -14.32
N PHE A 48 13.29 -1.21 -13.72
CA PHE A 48 13.43 0.07 -14.42
C PHE A 48 14.81 0.72 -14.18
N ARG A 49 15.90 -0.05 -14.31
CA ARG A 49 17.27 0.43 -14.02
C ARG A 49 17.63 1.73 -14.75
N LYS A 50 17.23 1.86 -16.03
CA LYS A 50 17.54 3.03 -16.86
C LYS A 50 16.77 4.29 -16.46
N GLU A 51 15.63 4.14 -15.77
CA GLU A 51 14.67 5.21 -15.49
C GLU A 51 14.33 5.26 -13.99
N ILE A 52 15.25 4.80 -13.14
CA ILE A 52 15.01 4.60 -11.71
C ILE A 52 14.51 5.88 -11.03
N GLY A 53 15.11 7.04 -11.34
CA GLY A 53 14.75 8.33 -10.75
C GLY A 53 13.34 8.79 -11.11
N VAL A 54 12.90 8.54 -12.35
CA VAL A 54 11.54 8.87 -12.79
C VAL A 54 10.53 7.95 -12.10
N MET A 55 10.83 6.65 -12.05
CA MET A 55 9.93 5.66 -11.44
C MET A 55 9.81 5.83 -9.94
N THR A 56 10.91 6.07 -9.21
CA THR A 56 10.85 6.35 -7.78
C THR A 56 10.18 7.69 -7.48
N GLY A 57 10.36 8.70 -8.33
CA GLY A 57 9.65 9.97 -8.25
C GLY A 57 8.13 9.82 -8.41
N LEU A 58 7.68 9.06 -9.40
CA LEU A 58 6.25 8.75 -9.60
C LEU A 58 5.65 7.98 -8.43
N VAL A 59 6.36 6.96 -7.93
CA VAL A 59 5.94 6.21 -6.73
C VAL A 59 5.88 7.12 -5.51
N GLY A 60 6.85 8.03 -5.34
CA GLY A 60 6.88 9.00 -4.26
C GLY A 60 5.70 9.98 -4.32
N MET A 61 5.37 10.51 -5.50
CA MET A 61 4.20 11.37 -5.70
C MET A 61 2.90 10.61 -5.38
N ALA A 62 2.73 9.40 -5.91
CA ALA A 62 1.56 8.58 -5.65
C ALA A 62 1.42 8.27 -4.14
N GLY A 63 2.53 7.99 -3.46
CA GLY A 63 2.58 7.81 -2.01
C GLY A 63 2.20 9.08 -1.23
N GLY A 64 2.69 10.25 -1.65
CA GLY A 64 2.35 11.54 -1.05
C GLY A 64 0.87 11.89 -1.18
N VAL A 65 0.29 11.71 -2.37
CA VAL A 65 -1.14 11.93 -2.62
C VAL A 65 -1.99 10.94 -1.82
N GLY A 66 -1.60 9.67 -1.78
CA GLY A 66 -2.30 8.64 -0.98
C GLY A 66 -2.25 8.93 0.52
N GLY A 67 -1.11 9.39 1.04
CA GLY A 67 -0.96 9.78 2.44
C GLY A 67 -1.78 11.02 2.81
N PHE A 68 -1.82 12.02 1.93
CA PHE A 68 -2.68 13.19 2.11
C PHE A 68 -4.16 12.79 2.15
N TYR A 69 -4.60 11.95 1.19
CA TYR A 69 -5.97 11.46 1.16
C TYR A 69 -6.33 10.69 2.44
N LEU A 70 -5.44 9.82 2.94
CA LEU A 70 -5.65 9.11 4.20
C LEU A 70 -5.86 10.08 5.38
N ALA A 71 -4.96 11.06 5.55
CA ALA A 71 -5.03 12.02 6.65
C ALA A 71 -6.30 12.88 6.57
N SER A 72 -6.62 13.39 5.38
CA SER A 72 -7.83 14.17 5.13
C SER A 72 -9.10 13.35 5.36
N SER A 73 -9.18 12.13 4.84
CA SER A 73 -10.35 11.26 5.02
C SER A 73 -10.59 10.86 6.47
N LEU A 74 -9.53 10.59 7.25
CA LEU A 74 -9.65 10.35 8.69
C LEU A 74 -10.13 11.60 9.45
N GLY A 75 -9.63 12.77 9.07
CA GLY A 75 -10.08 14.06 9.63
C GLY A 75 -11.55 14.34 9.35
N TYR A 76 -11.99 14.16 8.10
CA TYR A 76 -13.39 14.31 7.69
C TYR A 76 -14.30 13.26 8.34
N ALA A 77 -13.87 11.99 8.41
CA ALA A 77 -14.63 10.94 9.06
C ALA A 77 -14.90 11.28 10.54
N LYS A 78 -13.88 11.79 11.25
CA LYS A 78 -14.04 12.25 12.64
C LYS A 78 -15.02 13.42 12.75
N GLN A 79 -14.95 14.40 11.85
CA GLN A 79 -15.82 15.57 11.90
C GLN A 79 -17.28 15.24 11.60
N LEU A 80 -17.54 14.35 10.63
CA LEU A 80 -18.90 14.04 10.18
C LEU A 80 -19.58 12.95 11.02
N THR A 81 -18.84 11.93 11.46
CA THR A 81 -19.40 10.77 12.16
C THR A 81 -18.98 10.65 13.62
N GLY A 82 -18.11 11.53 14.10
CA GLY A 82 -17.56 11.45 15.46
C GLY A 82 -16.58 10.28 15.68
N SER A 83 -16.43 9.38 14.71
CA SER A 83 -15.61 8.17 14.79
C SER A 83 -14.67 8.02 13.60
N TYR A 84 -13.52 7.42 13.84
CA TYR A 84 -12.53 7.10 12.80
C TYR A 84 -12.80 5.75 12.09
N GLN A 85 -13.81 5.02 12.56
CA GLN A 85 -14.16 3.66 12.14
C GLN A 85 -14.33 3.54 10.61
N ILE A 86 -15.08 4.46 10.01
CA ILE A 86 -15.31 4.50 8.55
C ILE A 86 -14.01 4.78 7.80
N GLY A 87 -13.16 5.68 8.31
CA GLY A 87 -11.87 5.99 7.70
C GLY A 87 -10.96 4.75 7.63
N PHE A 88 -10.91 3.96 8.70
CA PHE A 88 -10.14 2.72 8.72
C PHE A 88 -10.73 1.62 7.81
N LEU A 89 -12.05 1.51 7.70
CA LEU A 89 -12.67 0.53 6.79
C LEU A 89 -12.42 0.86 5.32
N ILE A 90 -12.52 2.14 4.94
CA ILE A 90 -12.18 2.57 3.58
C ILE A 90 -10.73 2.22 3.26
N PHE A 91 -9.82 2.42 4.22
CA PHE A 91 -8.42 2.11 4.02
C PHE A 91 -8.11 0.60 4.00
N ALA A 92 -8.82 -0.19 4.80
CA ALA A 92 -8.78 -1.64 4.72
C ALA A 92 -9.26 -2.15 3.35
N ALA A 93 -10.34 -1.57 2.81
CA ALA A 93 -10.83 -1.88 1.47
C ALA A 93 -9.81 -1.48 0.38
N LEU A 94 -9.16 -0.33 0.50
CA LEU A 94 -8.07 0.08 -0.40
C LEU A 94 -6.88 -0.89 -0.36
N ALA A 95 -6.51 -1.42 0.80
CA ALA A 95 -5.46 -2.43 0.91
C ALA A 95 -5.83 -3.74 0.17
N LEU A 96 -7.10 -4.14 0.21
CA LEU A 96 -7.60 -5.29 -0.55
C LEU A 96 -7.63 -5.01 -2.06
N LEU A 97 -8.02 -3.80 -2.48
CA LEU A 97 -7.95 -3.37 -3.87
C LEU A 97 -6.52 -3.39 -4.40
N ALA A 98 -5.54 -2.93 -3.61
CA ALA A 98 -4.13 -3.00 -3.96
C ALA A 98 -3.66 -4.46 -4.14
N LEU A 99 -4.10 -5.37 -3.26
CA LEU A 99 -3.83 -6.81 -3.40
C LEU A 99 -4.43 -7.41 -4.67
N ALA A 100 -5.68 -7.05 -4.99
CA ALA A 100 -6.36 -7.51 -6.20
C ALA A 100 -5.64 -7.02 -7.46
N GLY A 101 -5.29 -5.72 -7.50
CA GLY A 101 -4.51 -5.14 -8.59
C GLY A 101 -3.15 -5.81 -8.77
N LEU A 102 -2.41 -6.03 -7.68
CA LEU A 102 -1.13 -6.74 -7.73
C LEU A 102 -1.30 -8.18 -8.24
N SER A 103 -2.35 -8.88 -7.79
CA SER A 103 -2.62 -10.27 -8.19
C SER A 103 -2.98 -10.39 -9.67
N ALA A 104 -3.75 -9.43 -10.20
CA ALA A 104 -4.07 -9.37 -11.62
C ALA A 104 -2.82 -9.09 -12.48
N VAL A 105 -1.98 -8.14 -12.06
CA VAL A 105 -0.77 -7.77 -12.80
C VAL A 105 0.31 -8.85 -12.69
N LYS A 106 0.38 -9.57 -11.57
CA LYS A 106 1.36 -10.66 -11.33
C LYS A 106 1.33 -11.73 -12.42
N ASN A 107 0.17 -12.04 -13.00
CA ASN A 107 0.09 -13.03 -14.08
C ASN A 107 0.70 -12.51 -15.39
N ARG A 108 0.50 -11.23 -15.73
CA ARG A 108 1.09 -10.60 -16.93
C ARG A 108 2.59 -10.30 -16.75
N TRP A 109 3.01 -9.92 -15.55
CA TRP A 109 4.41 -9.64 -15.26
C TRP A 109 5.25 -10.90 -15.27
N ARG A 110 4.75 -12.03 -14.76
CA ARG A 110 5.49 -13.30 -14.81
C ARG A 110 5.81 -13.76 -16.25
N THR A 111 4.93 -13.49 -17.22
CA THR A 111 5.16 -13.87 -18.62
C THR A 111 6.07 -12.90 -19.37
N THR A 112 6.06 -11.61 -19.02
CA THR A 112 6.84 -10.56 -19.71
C THR A 112 8.18 -10.23 -19.04
N TRP A 113 8.46 -10.83 -17.87
CA TRP A 113 9.76 -10.67 -17.21
C TRP A 113 10.91 -11.29 -18.01
N GLY A 114 10.71 -12.43 -18.68
CA GLY A 114 11.70 -13.05 -19.57
C GLY A 114 11.88 -12.33 -20.92
N ALA A 115 10.83 -11.70 -21.45
CA ALA A 115 10.87 -10.98 -22.72
C ALA A 115 11.76 -9.72 -22.66
N ALA A 116 11.86 -9.07 -21.50
CA ALA A 116 12.71 -7.90 -21.31
C ALA A 116 14.22 -8.22 -21.42
N HIS A 117 14.63 -9.48 -21.20
CA HIS A 117 16.00 -9.93 -21.43
C HIS A 117 16.30 -10.19 -22.92
N LEU A 118 15.29 -10.48 -23.74
CA LEU A 118 15.46 -10.79 -25.17
C LEU A 118 15.57 -9.53 -26.05
N THR A 119 15.04 -8.38 -25.60
CA THR A 119 15.19 -7.10 -26.32
C THR A 119 16.54 -6.41 -26.06
N ALA A 120 17.45 -7.05 -25.31
CA ALA A 120 18.83 -6.62 -25.14
C ALA A 120 19.75 -7.08 -26.30
N ALA A 121 19.19 -7.42 -27.46
CA ALA A 121 19.97 -7.61 -28.68
C ALA A 121 20.40 -6.26 -29.24
N LYS A 122 21.71 -6.00 -29.13
CA LYS A 122 22.55 -4.97 -29.77
C LYS A 122 21.88 -4.10 -30.86
N ILE A 123 22.05 -2.78 -30.70
CA ILE A 123 22.34 -1.86 -31.79
C ILE A 123 23.67 -1.19 -31.45
#